data_AF-C4GG70-F1
#
_entry.id   AF-C4GG70-F1
#
_cell.length_a   1.000
_cell.length_b   1.000
_cell.length_c   1.000
_cell.angle_alpha   90.00
_cell.angle_beta   90.00
_cell.angle_gamma   90.00
#
_symmetry.space_group_name_H-M   'P 1'
#
loop_
_entity.id
_entity.type
_entity.pdbx_description
1 polymer ?
#
loop_
_entity_poly.entity_id
_entity_poly.type
_entity_poly.pdbx_seq_one_letter_code
_entity_poly.pdbx_strand_id
1 'polypeptide(L)'
;MTTLYDITDYSLDQLYDYYERTIAQAESLKDQAHPRTLFHVESALRDFRKFGAGELDIDLGTKRWFRVMSHLVEEVADMDNSQTAYILALAEIGHAAAHLGHLNTALSRGGRTEADVKYEALNRAYVGFGFKCAETYLGLMQH
;
A
#
# COMPACT_ATOMS: atom_id res chain seq x y z
N MET A 1 1.64 -19.29 -22.56
CA MET A 1 1.51 -17.99 -21.87
C MET A 1 1.60 -18.25 -20.39
N THR A 2 2.62 -17.71 -19.72
CA THR A 2 2.71 -17.73 -18.26
C THR A 2 1.75 -16.66 -17.74
N THR A 3 0.67 -17.08 -17.08
CA THR A 3 -0.14 -16.15 -16.28
C THR A 3 0.76 -15.63 -15.18
N LEU A 4 1.18 -14.36 -15.26
CA LEU A 4 2.23 -13.84 -14.38
C LEU A 4 1.75 -13.80 -12.91
N TYR A 5 0.49 -13.47 -12.68
CA TYR A 5 -0.16 -13.52 -11.37
C TYR A 5 -1.66 -13.79 -11.53
N ASP A 6 -2.18 -14.73 -10.74
CA ASP A 6 -3.63 -14.84 -10.51
C ASP A 6 -3.99 -13.78 -9.46
N ILE A 7 -4.79 -12.80 -9.85
CA ILE A 7 -5.28 -11.76 -8.93
C ILE A 7 -6.61 -12.25 -8.39
N THR A 8 -6.59 -12.67 -7.12
CA THR A 8 -7.80 -13.04 -6.40
C THR A 8 -8.83 -11.92 -6.46
N ASP A 9 -10.09 -12.26 -6.72
CA ASP A 9 -11.18 -11.32 -6.59
C ASP A 9 -11.54 -11.15 -5.10
N TYR A 10 -11.28 -9.97 -4.57
CA TYR A 10 -11.50 -9.64 -3.16
C TYR A 10 -12.75 -8.78 -3.01
N SER A 11 -13.63 -9.13 -2.07
CA SER A 11 -14.67 -8.22 -1.57
C SER A 11 -14.07 -6.98 -0.91
N LEU A 12 -14.87 -5.92 -0.74
CA LEU A 12 -14.39 -4.69 -0.09
C LEU A 12 -13.90 -4.95 1.33
N ASP A 13 -14.64 -5.71 2.12
CA ASP A 13 -14.27 -6.05 3.50
C ASP A 13 -12.94 -6.81 3.54
N GLN A 14 -12.74 -7.77 2.63
CA GLN A 14 -11.46 -8.48 2.52
C GLN A 14 -10.30 -7.55 2.17
N LEU A 15 -10.52 -6.52 1.35
CA LEU A 15 -9.48 -5.54 1.02
C LEU A 15 -9.12 -4.67 2.23
N TYR A 16 -10.10 -4.31 3.08
CA TYR A 16 -9.83 -3.58 4.31
C TYR A 16 -9.16 -4.46 5.37
N ASP A 17 -9.57 -5.71 5.53
CA ASP A 17 -8.86 -6.67 6.39
C ASP A 17 -7.42 -6.86 5.92
N TYR A 18 -7.20 -6.90 4.60
CA TYR A 18 -5.86 -6.97 4.01
C TYR A 18 -5.06 -5.68 4.29
N TYR A 19 -5.67 -4.52 4.13
CA TYR A 19 -5.03 -3.26 4.48
C TYR A 19 -4.55 -3.25 5.94
N GLU A 20 -5.44 -3.60 6.87
CA GLU A 20 -5.17 -3.59 8.31
C GLU A 20 -4.05 -4.56 8.71
N ARG A 21 -4.11 -5.81 8.23
CA ARG A 21 -3.09 -6.81 8.55
C ARG A 21 -1.71 -6.46 7.98
N THR A 22 -1.68 -5.85 6.79
CA THR A 22 -0.41 -5.45 6.14
C THR A 22 0.25 -4.30 6.89
N ILE A 23 -0.53 -3.30 7.35
CA ILE A 23 0.01 -2.21 8.17
C ILE A 23 0.49 -2.74 9.51
N ALA A 24 -0.28 -3.61 10.18
CA ALA A 24 0.13 -4.19 11.45
C ALA A 24 1.47 -4.95 11.31
N GLN A 25 1.65 -5.70 10.21
CA GLN A 25 2.92 -6.35 9.92
C GLN A 25 4.04 -5.32 9.69
N ALA A 26 3.81 -4.29 8.89
CA ALA A 26 4.80 -3.24 8.65
C ALA A 26 5.21 -2.52 9.95
N GLU A 27 4.26 -2.22 10.83
CA GLU A 27 4.52 -1.62 12.14
C GLU A 27 5.38 -2.51 13.03
N SER A 28 5.16 -3.84 13.01
CA SER A 28 5.95 -4.79 13.80
C SER A 28 7.43 -4.86 13.39
N LEU A 29 7.75 -4.42 12.17
CA LEU A 29 9.09 -4.44 11.58
C LEU A 29 9.77 -3.06 11.60
N LYS A 30 9.09 -2.03 12.13
CA LYS A 30 9.53 -0.63 12.10
C LYS A 30 10.94 -0.43 12.64
N ASP A 31 11.31 -1.12 13.71
CA ASP A 31 12.60 -0.95 14.38
C ASP A 31 13.79 -1.45 13.55
N GLN A 32 13.52 -2.15 12.43
CA GLN A 32 14.52 -2.60 11.46
C GLN A 32 14.76 -1.57 10.34
N ALA A 33 14.00 -0.47 10.31
CA ALA A 33 14.17 0.59 9.33
C ALA A 33 15.56 1.23 9.42
N HIS A 34 16.08 1.67 8.27
CA HIS A 34 17.33 2.42 8.25
C HIS A 34 17.17 3.75 9.04
N PRO A 35 18.15 4.15 9.87
CA PRO A 35 18.01 5.35 10.71
C PRO A 35 17.67 6.63 9.94
N ARG A 36 18.16 6.77 8.70
CA ARG A 36 17.90 7.94 7.84
C ARG A 36 16.48 7.97 7.25
N THR A 37 15.78 6.84 7.23
CA THR A 37 14.40 6.75 6.72
C THR A 37 13.37 6.74 7.84
N LEU A 38 13.77 6.48 9.09
CA LEU A 38 12.88 6.27 10.24
C LEU A 38 11.80 7.35 10.41
N PHE A 39 12.16 8.63 10.28
CA PHE A 39 11.19 9.72 10.38
C PHE A 39 10.06 9.63 9.33
N HIS A 40 10.42 9.25 8.10
CA HIS A 40 9.47 9.08 7.00
C HIS A 40 8.63 7.82 7.21
N VAL A 41 9.26 6.72 7.65
CA VAL A 41 8.57 5.47 8.02
C VAL A 41 7.50 5.75 9.08
N GLU A 42 7.85 6.39 10.19
CA GLU A 42 6.92 6.68 11.28
C GLU A 42 5.78 7.60 10.83
N SER A 43 6.09 8.58 9.99
CA SER A 43 5.09 9.50 9.46
C SER A 43 4.14 8.79 8.50
N ALA A 44 4.64 7.89 7.64
CA ALA A 44 3.82 7.11 6.73
C ALA A 44 2.89 6.16 7.46
N LEU A 45 3.41 5.37 8.42
CA LEU A 45 2.60 4.44 9.20
C LEU A 45 1.45 5.17 9.93
N ARG A 46 1.73 6.32 10.53
CA ARG A 46 0.69 7.15 11.16
C ARG A 46 -0.36 7.63 10.14
N ASP A 47 0.07 8.10 8.98
CA ASP A 47 -0.85 8.61 7.96
C ASP A 47 -1.66 7.48 7.31
N PHE A 48 -1.10 6.27 7.19
CA PHE A 48 -1.84 5.08 6.81
C PHE A 48 -2.93 4.76 7.84
N ARG A 49 -2.62 4.78 9.15
CA ARG A 49 -3.64 4.60 10.19
C ARG A 49 -4.74 5.65 10.12
N LYS A 50 -4.40 6.92 9.86
CA LYS A 50 -5.39 7.98 9.66
C LYS A 50 -6.27 7.74 8.43
N PHE A 51 -5.70 7.26 7.33
CA PHE A 51 -6.47 6.87 6.15
C PHE A 51 -7.45 5.73 6.48
N GLY A 52 -7.00 4.68 7.18
CA GLY A 52 -7.86 3.59 7.66
C GLY A 52 -9.00 4.07 8.56
N ALA A 53 -8.74 5.08 9.39
CA ALA A 53 -9.75 5.73 10.25
C ALA A 53 -10.67 6.72 9.50
N GLY A 54 -10.42 6.99 8.22
CA GLY A 54 -11.17 7.99 7.44
C GLY A 54 -10.84 9.45 7.78
N GLU A 55 -9.74 9.70 8.50
CA GLU A 55 -9.28 11.03 8.90
C GLU A 55 -8.40 11.72 7.84
N LEU A 56 -7.97 11.00 6.82
CA LEU A 56 -7.07 11.50 5.78
C LEU A 56 -7.55 11.07 4.39
N ASP A 57 -7.47 11.98 3.43
CA ASP A 57 -7.78 11.69 2.03
C ASP A 57 -6.62 10.97 1.30
N ILE A 58 -6.91 10.54 0.07
CA ILE A 58 -6.00 9.77 -0.78
C ILE A 58 -4.75 10.58 -1.18
N ASP A 59 -4.92 11.86 -1.53
CA ASP A 59 -3.88 12.66 -2.16
C ASP A 59 -2.90 13.24 -1.13
N LEU A 60 -3.39 13.67 0.03
CA LEU A 60 -2.57 14.13 1.16
C LEU A 60 -1.95 12.98 1.96
N GLY A 61 -2.55 11.79 1.87
CA GLY A 61 -2.12 10.57 2.54
C GLY A 61 -1.35 9.61 1.65
N THR A 62 -2.01 8.53 1.25
CA THR A 62 -1.37 7.28 0.80
C THR A 62 -0.61 7.42 -0.52
N LYS A 63 -1.14 8.22 -1.46
CA LYS A 63 -0.48 8.48 -2.76
C LYS A 63 0.81 9.30 -2.63
N ARG A 64 0.85 10.25 -1.69
CA ARG A 64 2.06 11.00 -1.34
C ARG A 64 3.15 10.04 -0.86
N TRP A 65 2.79 9.12 0.03
CA TRP A 65 3.75 8.19 0.63
C TRP A 65 4.33 7.18 -0.36
N PHE A 66 3.55 6.71 -1.35
CA PHE A 66 4.13 5.93 -2.45
C PHE A 66 5.32 6.65 -3.09
N ARG A 67 5.14 7.92 -3.48
CA ARG A 67 6.22 8.71 -4.11
C ARG A 67 7.41 8.91 -3.19
N VAL A 68 7.15 9.30 -1.94
CA VAL A 68 8.22 9.56 -0.96
C VAL A 68 9.05 8.30 -0.72
N MET A 69 8.41 7.15 -0.51
CA MET A 69 9.11 5.90 -0.24
C MET A 69 9.93 5.43 -1.44
N SER A 70 9.37 5.50 -2.65
CA SER A 70 10.12 5.15 -3.87
C SER A 70 11.39 6.00 -4.05
N HIS A 71 11.33 7.30 -3.74
CA HIS A 71 12.52 8.16 -3.79
C HIS A 71 13.54 7.80 -2.70
N LEU A 72 13.11 7.43 -1.49
CA LEU A 72 14.03 7.04 -0.42
C LEU A 72 14.89 5.83 -0.80
N VAL A 73 14.35 4.90 -1.58
CA VAL A 73 15.11 3.75 -2.12
C VAL A 73 16.24 4.19 -3.03
N GLU A 74 16.04 5.26 -3.80
CA GLU A 74 17.05 5.81 -4.70
C GLU A 74 18.08 6.68 -3.96
N GLU A 75 17.64 7.44 -2.96
CA GLU A 75 18.46 8.46 -2.28
C GLU A 75 19.32 7.91 -1.13
N VAL A 76 18.88 6.82 -0.48
CA VAL A 76 19.59 6.22 0.67
C VAL A 76 20.40 5.02 0.21
N ALA A 77 21.57 5.31 -0.36
CA ALA A 77 22.44 4.31 -1.00
C ALA A 77 23.07 3.27 -0.05
N ASP A 78 22.99 3.47 1.27
CA ASP A 78 23.56 2.59 2.30
C ASP A 78 22.55 1.64 2.95
N MET A 79 21.33 1.54 2.43
CA MET A 79 20.37 0.52 2.86
C MET A 79 20.82 -0.87 2.42
N ASP A 80 20.69 -1.85 3.31
CA ASP A 80 20.80 -3.25 2.92
C ASP A 80 19.54 -3.72 2.15
N ASN A 81 19.56 -4.98 1.70
CA ASN A 81 18.45 -5.56 0.94
C ASN A 81 17.16 -5.64 1.77
N SER A 82 17.26 -5.89 3.08
CA SER A 82 16.11 -5.97 3.99
C SER A 82 15.49 -4.58 4.11
N GLN A 83 16.28 -3.57 4.45
CA GLN A 83 15.84 -2.18 4.59
C GLN A 83 15.25 -1.64 3.28
N THR A 84 15.86 -1.97 2.15
CA THR A 84 15.31 -1.63 0.83
C THR A 84 13.93 -2.27 0.62
N ALA A 85 13.79 -3.56 0.92
CA ALA A 85 12.50 -4.24 0.85
C ALA A 85 11.46 -3.61 1.77
N TYR A 86 11.85 -3.19 2.98
CA TYR A 86 10.93 -2.50 3.89
C TYR A 86 10.36 -1.21 3.28
N ILE A 87 11.23 -0.36 2.72
CA ILE A 87 10.79 0.90 2.12
C ILE A 87 9.92 0.65 0.88
N LEU A 88 10.27 -0.32 0.04
CA LEU A 88 9.42 -0.73 -1.09
C LEU A 88 8.05 -1.27 -0.62
N ALA A 89 8.00 -2.00 0.49
CA ALA A 89 6.74 -2.44 1.09
C ALA A 89 5.87 -1.25 1.48
N LEU A 90 6.43 -0.24 2.15
CA LEU A 90 5.70 0.98 2.53
C LEU A 90 5.24 1.77 1.31
N ALA A 91 6.03 1.80 0.23
CA ALA A 91 5.62 2.40 -1.03
C ALA A 91 4.35 1.71 -1.57
N GLU A 92 4.37 0.38 -1.66
CA GLU A 92 3.24 -0.41 -2.16
C GLU A 92 2.01 -0.33 -1.25
N ILE A 93 2.17 -0.24 0.07
CA ILE A 93 1.04 0.03 0.99
C ILE A 93 0.39 1.37 0.64
N GLY A 94 1.18 2.42 0.43
CA GLY A 94 0.68 3.73 0.01
C GLY A 94 -0.03 3.68 -1.35
N HIS A 95 0.52 2.91 -2.30
CA HIS A 95 -0.06 2.78 -3.63
C HIS A 95 -1.39 2.01 -3.60
N ALA A 96 -1.42 0.85 -2.94
CA ALA A 96 -2.62 0.04 -2.77
C ALA A 96 -3.72 0.79 -2.02
N ALA A 97 -3.37 1.51 -0.96
CA ALA A 97 -4.34 2.30 -0.19
C ALA A 97 -4.91 3.48 -1.00
N ALA A 98 -4.12 4.09 -1.90
CA ALA A 98 -4.65 5.09 -2.82
C ALA A 98 -5.71 4.49 -3.77
N HIS A 99 -5.44 3.29 -4.30
CA HIS A 99 -6.42 2.55 -5.10
C HIS A 99 -7.64 2.10 -4.28
N LEU A 100 -7.50 1.84 -2.98
CA LEU A 100 -8.63 1.54 -2.10
C LEU A 100 -9.55 2.75 -1.95
N GLY A 101 -8.98 3.96 -1.82
CA GLY A 101 -9.79 5.18 -1.82
C GLY A 101 -10.45 5.47 -3.18
N HIS A 102 -9.77 5.17 -4.28
CA HIS A 102 -10.39 5.23 -5.62
C HIS A 102 -11.54 4.24 -5.76
N LEU A 103 -11.39 3.03 -5.22
CA LEU A 103 -12.46 2.04 -5.17
C LEU A 103 -13.67 2.56 -4.39
N ASN A 104 -13.46 3.16 -3.21
CA ASN A 104 -14.54 3.80 -2.45
C ASN A 104 -15.24 4.90 -3.25
N THR A 105 -14.48 5.68 -4.00
CA THR A 105 -15.03 6.70 -4.90
C THR A 105 -15.86 6.09 -6.03
N ALA A 106 -15.41 4.96 -6.59
CA ALA A 106 -16.15 4.21 -7.61
C ALA A 106 -17.49 3.69 -7.05
N LEU A 107 -17.44 3.07 -5.87
CA LEU A 107 -18.59 2.49 -5.20
C LEU A 107 -19.63 3.56 -4.82
N SER A 108 -19.19 4.74 -4.38
CA SER A 108 -20.12 5.85 -4.05
C SER A 108 -20.86 6.40 -5.28
N ARG A 109 -20.28 6.23 -6.48
CA ARG A 109 -20.96 6.55 -7.74
C ARG A 109 -22.02 5.50 -8.09
N GLY A 110 -21.87 4.26 -7.65
CA GLY A 110 -22.90 3.22 -7.74
C GLY A 110 -23.14 2.68 -9.15
N GLY A 111 -22.08 2.52 -9.95
CA GLY A 111 -22.18 1.83 -11.24
C GLY A 111 -23.08 2.51 -12.28
N ARG A 112 -23.25 3.84 -12.22
CA ARG A 112 -24.14 4.60 -13.12
C ARG A 112 -23.76 4.49 -14.60
N THR A 113 -22.49 4.22 -14.88
CA THR A 113 -21.94 4.07 -16.23
C THR A 113 -21.07 2.82 -16.33
N GLU A 114 -20.87 2.32 -17.56
CA GLU A 114 -19.91 1.23 -17.82
C GLU A 114 -18.50 1.58 -17.35
N ALA A 115 -18.12 2.86 -17.43
CA ALA A 115 -16.85 3.34 -16.93
C ALA A 115 -16.74 3.17 -15.41
N ASP A 116 -17.81 3.43 -14.66
CA ASP A 116 -17.81 3.24 -13.20
C ASP A 116 -17.60 1.76 -12.82
N VAL A 117 -18.30 0.85 -13.51
CA VAL A 117 -18.17 -0.61 -13.29
C VAL A 117 -16.76 -1.10 -13.59
N LYS A 118 -16.17 -0.66 -14.72
CA LYS A 118 -14.79 -1.02 -15.07
C LYS A 118 -13.78 -0.40 -14.10
N TYR A 119 -13.99 0.84 -13.69
CA TYR A 119 -13.12 1.53 -12.74
C TYR A 119 -13.13 0.83 -11.38
N GLU A 120 -14.29 0.39 -10.90
CA GLU A 120 -14.41 -0.42 -9.68
C GLU A 120 -13.60 -1.72 -9.80
N ALA A 121 -13.85 -2.52 -10.84
CA ALA A 121 -13.20 -3.82 -11.04
C ALA A 121 -11.66 -3.69 -11.14
N LEU A 122 -11.17 -2.69 -11.87
CA LEU A 122 -9.74 -2.44 -12.03
C LEU A 122 -9.10 -2.01 -10.71
N ASN A 123 -9.72 -1.09 -9.95
CA ASN A 123 -9.18 -0.68 -8.67
C ASN A 123 -9.19 -1.83 -7.65
N ARG A 124 -10.25 -2.65 -7.62
CA ARG A 124 -10.31 -3.86 -6.76
C ARG A 124 -9.13 -4.80 -7.01
N ALA A 125 -8.84 -5.10 -8.27
CA ALA A 125 -7.69 -5.91 -8.65
C ALA A 125 -6.35 -5.26 -8.27
N TYR A 126 -6.21 -3.95 -8.50
CA TYR A 126 -5.00 -3.20 -8.15
C TYR A 126 -4.72 -3.20 -6.64
N VAL A 127 -5.74 -3.02 -5.79
CA VAL A 127 -5.57 -3.04 -4.33
C VAL A 127 -5.04 -4.40 -3.87
N GLY A 128 -5.68 -5.48 -4.34
CA GLY A 128 -5.26 -6.84 -3.98
C GLY A 128 -3.85 -7.17 -4.44
N PHE A 129 -3.47 -6.75 -5.65
CA PHE A 129 -2.12 -6.92 -6.17
C PHE A 129 -1.10 -6.09 -5.38
N GLY A 130 -1.39 -4.82 -5.09
CA GLY A 130 -0.49 -3.93 -4.35
C GLY A 130 -0.20 -4.44 -2.93
N PHE A 131 -1.21 -4.91 -2.19
CA PHE A 131 -0.96 -5.51 -0.88
C PHE A 131 -0.19 -6.83 -0.96
N LYS A 132 -0.39 -7.64 -2.01
CA LYS A 132 0.43 -8.83 -2.26
C LYS A 132 1.90 -8.47 -2.51
N CYS A 133 2.17 -7.39 -3.25
CA CYS A 133 3.51 -6.86 -3.43
C CYS A 133 4.11 -6.43 -2.08
N ALA A 134 3.36 -5.66 -1.28
CA ALA A 134 3.79 -5.23 0.04
C ALA A 134 4.16 -6.42 0.95
N GLU A 135 3.29 -7.43 1.06
CA GLU A 135 3.59 -8.64 1.84
C GLU A 135 4.80 -9.41 1.32
N THR A 136 4.97 -9.48 0.00
CA THR A 136 6.13 -10.14 -0.60
C THR A 136 7.41 -9.45 -0.15
N TYR A 137 7.44 -8.12 -0.14
CA TYR A 137 8.59 -7.36 0.33
C TYR A 137 8.78 -7.44 1.85
N LEU A 138 7.71 -7.39 2.65
CA LEU A 138 7.79 -7.59 4.09
C LEU A 138 8.31 -8.99 4.44
N GLY A 139 8.02 -10.00 3.62
CA GLY A 139 8.56 -11.36 3.79
C GLY A 139 10.05 -11.49 3.47
N LEU A 140 10.67 -10.49 2.85
CA LEU A 140 12.12 -10.42 2.66
C LEU A 140 12.86 -9.79 3.84
N MET A 141 12.12 -9.24 4.83
CA MET A 141 12.72 -8.71 6.04
C MET A 141 13.35 -9.84 6.86
N GLN A 142 14.62 -9.67 7.25
CA GLN A 142 15.31 -10.66 8.07
C GLN A 142 14.86 -10.51 9.54
N HIS A 143 14.47 -11.62 10.16
CA HIS A 143 14.22 -11.69 11.60
C HIS A 143 15.51 -11.85 12.41
#